data_AF-A0A1H0UF16-F1
#
_entry.id   AF-A0A1H0UF16-F1
#
_cell.length_a   1.000
_cell.length_b   1.000
_cell.length_c   1.000
_cell.angle_alpha   90.00
_cell.angle_beta   90.00
_cell.angle_gamma   90.00
#
_symmetry.space_group_name_H-M   'P 1'
#
loop_
_entity.id
_entity.type
_entity.pdbx_description
1 polymer ?
#
loop_
_entity_poly.entity_id
_entity_poly.type
_entity_poly.pdbx_seq_one_letter_code
_entity_poly.pdbx_strand_id
1 'polypeptide(L)' 'MEITGTIQAPDGSHERVSVQGATYEDAREALNEKIPEGHKLLAIRTDR' A
#
# COMPACT_ATOMS: atom_id res chain seq x y z
N MET A 1 -6.75 -0.81 12.28
CA MET A 1 -6.83 -1.73 11.13
C MET A 1 -5.53 -1.63 10.36
N GLU A 2 -4.92 -2.76 9.99
CA GLU A 2 -3.67 -2.77 9.23
C GLU A 2 -3.90 -3.30 7.81
N ILE A 3 -3.34 -2.59 6.83
CA ILE A 3 -3.32 -3.04 5.44
C ILE A 3 -1.90 -3.03 4.91
N THR A 4 -1.58 -4.03 4.10
CA THR A 4 -0.31 -4.15 3.41
C THR A 4 -0.54 -4.05 1.91
N GLY A 5 -0.06 -2.97 1.30
CA GLY A 5 0.00 -2.81 -0.15
C GLY A 5 1.25 -3.46 -0.72
N THR A 6 1.12 -4.14 -1.85
CA THR A 6 2.27 -4.54 -2.68
C THR A 6 2.36 -3.56 -3.85
N ILE A 7 3.48 -2.85 -3.94
CA ILE A 7 3.76 -1.90 -5.01
C ILE A 7 4.87 -2.44 -5.91
N GLN A 8 4.79 -2.13 -7.20
CA GLN A 8 5.82 -2.43 -8.18
C GLN A 8 6.57 -1.16 -8.55
N ALA A 9 7.88 -1.17 -8.36
CA ALA A 9 8.79 -0.15 -8.84
C ALA A 9 8.90 -0.17 -10.37
N PRO A 10 9.27 0.95 -11.01
CA PRO A 10 9.47 1.02 -12.45
C PRO A 10 10.59 0.08 -12.96
N ASP A 11 11.53 -0.30 -12.10
CA ASP A 11 12.58 -1.29 -12.36
C ASP A 11 12.04 -2.76 -12.35
N GLY A 12 10.75 -2.94 -12.08
CA GLY A 12 10.09 -4.24 -12.02
C GLY A 12 10.12 -4.91 -10.64
N SER A 13 10.94 -4.39 -9.72
CA SER A 13 11.01 -4.84 -8.31
C SER A 13 9.69 -4.66 -7.57
N HIS A 14 9.40 -5.55 -6.62
CA HIS A 14 8.19 -5.48 -5.77
C HIS A 14 8.55 -5.11 -4.35
N GLU A 15 7.81 -4.16 -3.78
CA GLU A 15 7.95 -3.73 -2.40
C GLU A 15 6.61 -3.88 -1.67
N ARG A 16 6.68 -4.12 -0.36
CA ARG A 16 5.51 -4.21 0.52
C ARG A 16 5.49 -3.02 1.47
N VAL A 17 4.39 -2.30 1.47
CA VAL A 17 4.15 -1.14 2.33
C VAL A 17 2.98 -1.46 3.25
N SER A 18 3.26 -1.53 4.55
CA SER A 18 2.24 -1.72 5.58
C SER A 18 1.88 -0.36 6.19
N VAL A 19 0.59 -0.11 6.33
CA VAL A 19 0.05 1.08 6.99
C VAL A 19 -1.08 0.71 7.92
N GLN A 20 -1.23 1.52 8.95
CA GLN A 20 -2.28 1.38 9.95
C GLN A 20 -3.21 2.58 9.84
N GLY A 21 -4.50 2.32 9.95
CA GLY A 21 -5.53 3.34 9.98
C GLY A 21 -6.68 2.97 10.92
N ALA A 22 -7.49 3.95 11.28
CA ALA A 22 -8.67 3.74 12.13
C ALA A 22 -9.73 2.90 11.41
N THR A 23 -9.87 3.08 10.09
CA THR A 23 -10.76 2.33 9.20
C THR A 23 -10.00 1.82 7.97
N TYR A 24 -10.66 1.00 7.15
CA TYR A 24 -10.09 0.58 5.86
C TYR A 24 -9.81 1.77 4.93
N GLU A 25 -10.73 2.74 4.88
CA GLU A 25 -10.59 3.94 4.05
C GLU A 25 -9.40 4.80 4.48
N ASP A 26 -9.27 5.05 5.79
CA ASP A 26 -8.15 5.77 6.38
C ASP A 26 -6.80 5.08 6.11
N ALA A 27 -6.76 3.76 6.28
CA ALA A 27 -5.58 2.96 5.94
C ALA A 27 -5.29 2.98 4.43
N ARG A 28 -6.31 2.98 3.57
CA ARG A 28 -6.16 3.01 2.11
C ARG A 28 -5.63 4.36 1.63
N GLU A 29 -6.10 5.46 2.18
CA GLU A 29 -5.57 6.80 1.89
C GLU A 29 -4.11 6.90 2.31
N ALA A 30 -3.78 6.50 3.54
CA ALA A 30 -2.41 6.47 4.04
C ALA A 30 -1.50 5.56 3.20
N LEU A 31 -2.02 4.44 2.68
CA LEU A 31 -1.27 3.58 1.78
C LEU A 31 -0.97 4.29 0.47
N ASN A 32 -1.97 4.95 -0.11
CA ASN A 32 -1.87 5.64 -1.40
C ASN A 32 -0.89 6.82 -1.34
N GLU A 33 -0.89 7.56 -0.23
CA GLU A 33 0.09 8.63 0.04
C GLU A 33 1.53 8.10 0.17
N LYS A 34 1.70 6.86 0.62
CA LYS A 34 3.03 6.22 0.69
C LYS A 34 3.52 5.62 -0.61
N ILE A 35 2.70 5.56 -1.66
CA ILE A 35 3.13 5.01 -2.96
C ILE A 35 4.01 6.06 -3.65
N PRO A 36 5.30 5.79 -3.88
CA PRO A 36 6.15 6.73 -4.57
C PRO A 36 5.71 6.91 -6.02
N GLU A 37 5.92 8.09 -6.59
CA GLU A 37 5.61 8.36 -7.99
C GLU A 37 6.29 7.34 -8.93
N GLY A 38 5.56 6.89 -9.94
CA GLY A 38 6.01 5.85 -10.87
C GLY A 38 5.89 4.42 -10.36
N HIS A 39 5.52 4.19 -9.10
CA HIS A 39 5.21 2.86 -8.59
C HIS A 39 3.76 2.49 -8.87
N LYS A 40 3.50 1.21 -9.19
CA LYS A 40 2.14 0.68 -9.41
C LYS A 40 1.67 -0.12 -8.21
N LEU A 41 0.50 0.21 -7.68
CA LEU A 41 -0.16 -0.64 -6.70
C LEU A 41 -0.67 -1.92 -7.37
N LEU A 42 -0.17 -3.07 -6.93
CA LEU A 42 -0.56 -4.38 -7.47
C LEU A 42 -1.67 -5.03 -6.65
N ALA A 43 -1.57 -4.97 -5.32
CA ALA A 43 -2.51 -5.62 -4.43
C ALA A 43 -2.55 -4.91 -3.08
N ILE A 44 -3.71 -4.99 -2.42
CA ILE A 44 -3.89 -4.56 -1.02
C ILE A 44 -4.35 -5.78 -0.24
N ARG A 45 -3.64 -6.12 0.83
CA ARG A 45 -4.01 -7.16 1.77
C ARG A 45 -4.42 -6.53 3.09
N THR A 46 -5.61 -6.82 3.58
CA THR A 46 -6.06 -6.44 4.91
C THR A 46 -5.76 -7.58 5.88
N ASP A 47 -5.04 -7.31 6.96
CA ASP A 47 -4.91 -8.27 8.05
C ASP A 47 -6.01 -7.95 9.09
N ARG A 48 -6.86 -8.93 9.39
CA ARG A 48 -8.09 -8.77 10.18
C ARG A 48 -7.91 -9.34 11.58
#